data_AF-A0A7K5S323-F1
#
_entry.id   AF-A0A7K5S323-F1
#
_cell.length_a   1.000
_cell.length_b   1.000
_cell.length_c   1.000
_cell.angle_alpha   90.00
_cell.angle_beta   90.00
_cell.angle_gamma   90.00
#
_symmetry.space_group_name_H-M   'P 1'
#
loop_
_entity.id
_entity.type
_entity.pdbx_description
1 polymer ?
#
loop_
_entity_poly.entity_id
_entity_poly.type
_entity_poly.pdbx_seq_one_letter_code
_entity_poly.pdbx_strand_id
1 'polypeptide(L)'
;DGVAQGRGIKCRLCTKALKKIQALAGDDPDEAAVVAALQKGCQALGRAKGKLCQQLVKKYRDQITEGLQNGDMPRDICTAMGICQ
;
A
#
# COMPACT_ATOMS: atom_id res chain seq x y z
N ASP A 1 -25.58 -0.03 9.20
CA ASP A 1 -24.16 0.02 9.60
C ASP A 1 -23.19 -0.16 8.43
N GLY A 2 -23.01 0.86 7.58
CA GLY A 2 -22.15 0.77 6.38
C GLY A 2 -20.69 1.19 6.58
N VAL A 3 -20.32 1.69 7.78
CA VAL A 3 -19.01 2.35 8.00
C VAL A 3 -17.92 1.41 8.56
N ALA A 4 -18.29 0.23 9.08
CA ALA A 4 -17.34 -0.75 9.61
C ALA A 4 -16.67 -1.62 8.51
N GLN A 5 -17.39 -1.93 7.43
CA GLN A 5 -16.83 -2.74 6.34
C GLN A 5 -15.77 -1.99 5.50
N GLY A 6 -15.82 -0.65 5.47
CA GLY A 6 -14.90 0.16 4.68
C GLY A 6 -13.46 0.19 5.22
N ARG A 7 -13.28 0.18 6.55
CA ARG A 7 -11.95 0.28 7.17
C ARG A 7 -11.16 -1.04 7.09
N GLY A 8 -11.82 -2.16 7.34
CA GLY A 8 -11.21 -3.49 7.14
C GLY A 8 -10.88 -3.80 5.67
N ILE A 9 -11.68 -3.32 4.73
CA ILE A 9 -11.39 -3.41 3.29
C ILE A 9 -10.15 -2.57 2.93
N LYS A 10 -10.04 -1.34 3.44
CA LYS A 10 -8.88 -0.47 3.22
C LYS A 10 -7.59 -1.08 3.79
N CYS A 11 -7.65 -1.66 5.00
CA CYS A 11 -6.52 -2.34 5.61
C CYS A 11 -6.06 -3.56 4.80
N ARG A 12 -7.00 -4.42 4.37
CA ARG A 12 -6.68 -5.57 3.49
C ARG A 12 -6.12 -5.15 2.13
N LEU A 13 -6.63 -4.06 1.57
CA LEU A 13 -6.12 -3.48 0.31
C LEU A 13 -4.69 -2.98 0.48
N CYS A 14 -4.44 -2.21 1.54
CA CYS A 14 -3.12 -1.65 1.84
C CYS A 14 -2.08 -2.76 2.06
N THR A 15 -2.38 -3.72 2.93
CA THR A 15 -1.47 -4.83 3.24
C THR A 15 -1.20 -5.72 2.02
N LYS A 16 -2.21 -6.03 1.21
CA LYS A 16 -2.00 -6.76 -0.06
C LYS A 16 -1.17 -5.96 -1.05
N ALA A 17 -1.42 -4.66 -1.20
CA ALA A 17 -0.66 -3.80 -2.10
C ALA A 17 0.81 -3.82 -1.68
N LEU A 18 1.11 -3.50 -0.41
CA LEU A 18 2.46 -3.46 0.13
C LEU A 18 3.19 -4.80 0.02
N LYS A 19 2.53 -5.92 0.31
CA LYS A 19 3.14 -7.24 0.15
C LYS A 19 3.48 -7.54 -1.32
N LYS A 20 2.63 -7.10 -2.25
CA LYS A 20 2.89 -7.22 -3.69
C LYS A 20 4.05 -6.32 -4.11
N ILE A 21 4.14 -5.13 -3.53
CA ILE A 21 5.18 -4.15 -3.82
C ILE A 21 6.53 -4.65 -3.32
N GLN A 22 6.61 -5.09 -2.07
CA GLN A 22 7.82 -5.70 -1.51
C GLN A 22 8.31 -6.86 -2.39
N ALA A 23 7.40 -7.72 -2.84
CA ALA A 23 7.74 -8.82 -3.75
C ALA A 23 8.18 -8.38 -5.16
N LEU A 24 7.75 -7.20 -5.64
CA LEU A 24 8.12 -6.64 -6.94
C LEU A 24 9.37 -5.76 -6.87
N ALA A 25 9.60 -5.14 -5.72
CA ALA A 25 10.59 -4.10 -5.53
C ALA A 25 11.89 -4.67 -4.92
N GLY A 26 11.82 -5.81 -4.21
CA GLY A 26 12.99 -6.49 -3.64
C GLY A 26 13.30 -6.04 -2.21
N ASP A 27 14.44 -6.49 -1.68
CA ASP A 27 14.90 -6.18 -0.32
C ASP A 27 15.20 -4.70 -0.12
N ASP A 28 15.66 -3.98 -1.15
CA ASP A 28 16.05 -2.58 -1.05
C ASP A 28 15.59 -1.79 -2.29
N PRO A 29 14.30 -1.42 -2.35
CA PRO A 29 13.75 -0.79 -3.53
C PRO A 29 13.98 0.72 -3.55
N ASP A 30 14.49 1.23 -4.67
CA ASP A 30 14.50 2.66 -4.95
C ASP A 30 13.08 3.23 -5.03
N GLU A 31 12.94 4.53 -4.75
CA GLU A 31 11.67 5.23 -4.77
C GLU A 31 10.89 5.04 -6.10
N ALA A 32 11.61 5.05 -7.23
CA ALA A 32 11.02 4.82 -8.55
C ALA A 32 10.45 3.39 -8.70
N ALA A 33 11.15 2.39 -8.15
CA ALA A 33 10.72 0.99 -8.17
C ALA A 33 9.47 0.80 -7.29
N VAL A 34 9.47 1.41 -6.10
CA VAL A 34 8.33 1.41 -5.18
C VAL A 34 7.10 2.02 -5.87
N VAL A 35 7.23 3.19 -6.51
CA VAL A 35 6.13 3.86 -7.22
C VAL A 35 5.59 3.03 -8.38
N ALA A 36 6.45 2.42 -9.18
CA ALA A 36 6.04 1.55 -10.29
C ALA A 36 5.29 0.30 -9.78
N ALA A 37 5.79 -0.31 -8.72
CA ALA A 37 5.16 -1.46 -8.09
C ALA A 37 3.82 -1.09 -7.43
N LEU A 38 3.72 0.08 -6.80
CA LEU A 38 2.49 0.62 -6.24
C LEU A 38 1.43 0.82 -7.33
N GLN A 39 1.79 1.43 -8.46
CA GLN A 39 0.88 1.60 -9.59
C GLN A 39 0.38 0.27 -10.15
N LYS A 40 1.27 -0.71 -10.36
CA LYS A 40 0.91 -2.07 -10.83
C LYS A 40 -0.01 -2.78 -9.84
N GLY A 41 0.31 -2.70 -8.54
CA GLY A 41 -0.52 -3.26 -7.47
C GLY A 41 -1.92 -2.64 -7.44
N CYS A 42 -2.02 -1.32 -7.62
CA CYS A 42 -3.30 -0.61 -7.66
C CYS A 42 -4.12 -0.93 -8.92
N GLN A 43 -3.51 -1.06 -10.09
CA GLN A 43 -4.22 -1.43 -11.31
C GLN A 43 -4.84 -2.83 -11.22
N ALA A 44 -4.18 -3.77 -10.55
CA ALA A 44 -4.67 -5.13 -10.35
C ALA A 44 -5.96 -5.22 -9.51
N LEU A 45 -6.34 -4.15 -8.79
CA LEU A 45 -7.53 -4.11 -7.93
C LEU A 45 -8.82 -3.71 -8.66
N GLY A 46 -8.73 -3.38 -9.97
CA GLY A 46 -9.85 -2.93 -10.80
C GLY A 46 -10.16 -1.43 -10.64
N ARG A 47 -11.00 -0.85 -11.52
CA ARG A 47 -11.17 0.61 -11.66
C ARG A 47 -11.50 1.35 -10.34
N ALA A 48 -12.50 0.90 -9.58
CA ALA A 48 -12.96 1.60 -8.38
C ALA A 48 -11.97 1.51 -7.21
N LYS A 49 -11.46 0.30 -6.91
CA LYS A 49 -10.50 0.07 -5.82
C LYS A 49 -9.10 0.58 -6.19
N GLY A 50 -8.74 0.54 -7.47
CA GLY A 50 -7.48 1.06 -8.00
C GLY A 50 -7.36 2.56 -7.83
N LYS A 51 -8.42 3.35 -8.07
CA LYS A 51 -8.41 4.80 -7.79
C LYS A 51 -8.14 5.09 -6.31
N LEU A 52 -8.83 4.39 -5.41
CA LEU A 52 -8.64 4.56 -3.97
C LEU A 52 -7.22 4.16 -3.54
N CYS A 53 -6.72 3.04 -4.08
CA CYS A 53 -5.34 2.60 -3.88
C CYS A 53 -4.35 3.67 -4.33
N GLN A 54 -4.47 4.19 -5.55
CA GLN A 54 -3.58 5.24 -6.07
C GLN A 54 -3.58 6.51 -5.22
N GLN A 55 -4.73 6.91 -4.66
CA GLN A 55 -4.79 8.06 -3.76
C GLN A 55 -4.03 7.81 -2.44
N LEU A 56 -4.18 6.62 -1.85
CA LEU A 56 -3.45 6.24 -0.64
C LEU A 56 -1.94 6.18 -0.93
N VAL A 57 -1.57 5.44 -1.96
CA VAL A 57 -0.20 5.32 -2.47
C VAL A 57 0.45 6.68 -2.71
N LYS A 58 -0.25 7.61 -3.38
CA LYS A 58 0.32 8.92 -3.70
C LYS A 58 0.49 9.80 -2.46
N LYS A 59 -0.41 9.65 -1.47
CA LYS A 59 -0.36 10.41 -0.22
C LYS A 59 0.71 9.89 0.74
N TYR A 60 0.92 8.59 0.76
CA TYR A 60 1.79 7.93 1.72
C TYR A 60 3.04 7.30 1.09
N ARG A 61 3.35 7.67 -0.15
CA ARG A 61 4.50 7.20 -0.91
C ARG A 61 5.76 7.20 -0.07
N ASP A 62 6.08 8.32 0.55
CA ASP A 62 7.35 8.50 1.25
C ASP A 62 7.43 7.60 2.49
N GLN A 63 6.34 7.52 3.27
CA GLN A 63 6.23 6.59 4.41
C GLN A 63 6.29 5.11 3.98
N ILE A 64 5.71 4.78 2.82
CA ILE A 64 5.74 3.42 2.28
C ILE A 64 7.15 3.07 1.82
N THR A 65 7.84 3.97 1.11
CA THR A 65 9.22 3.78 0.67
C THR A 65 10.15 3.61 1.86
N GLU A 66 10.06 4.50 2.85
CA GLU A 66 10.88 4.44 4.06
C GLU A 66 10.61 3.16 4.85
N GLY A 67 9.34 2.77 5.03
CA GLY A 67 9.00 1.51 5.69
C GLY A 67 9.49 0.27 4.92
N LEU A 68 9.42 0.28 3.59
CA LEU A 68 9.95 -0.82 2.77
C LEU A 68 11.47 -0.92 2.86
N GLN A 69 12.18 0.22 2.84
CA GLN A 69 13.64 0.29 2.99
C GLN A 69 14.10 -0.13 4.39
N ASN A 70 13.30 0.16 5.42
CA ASN A 70 13.54 -0.29 6.78
C ASN A 70 13.16 -1.76 7.03
N GLY A 71 12.60 -2.45 6.03
CA GLY A 71 12.15 -3.84 6.16
C GLY A 71 10.89 -4.01 7.01
N ASP A 72 10.09 -2.96 7.19
CA ASP A 72 8.86 -3.01 7.97
C ASP A 72 7.82 -3.97 7.36
N MET A 73 7.02 -4.58 8.23
CA MET A 73 5.95 -5.45 7.75
C MET A 73 4.85 -4.62 7.08
N PRO A 74 4.22 -5.13 5.99
CA PRO A 74 3.12 -4.47 5.28
C PRO A 74 1.99 -3.99 6.20
N ARG A 75 1.73 -4.71 7.30
CA ARG A 75 0.69 -4.32 8.26
C ARG A 75 1.10 -3.12 9.10
N ASP A 76 2.35 -3.02 9.49
CA ASP A 76 2.86 -1.94 10.35
C ASP A 76 2.89 -0.63 9.59
N ILE A 77 3.37 -0.65 8.35
CA ILE A 77 3.31 0.52 7.45
C ILE A 77 1.84 0.96 7.27
N CYS A 78 0.90 0.03 7.03
CA CYS A 78 -0.52 0.37 6.94
C CYS A 78 -1.13 0.91 8.24
N THR A 79 -0.60 0.50 9.39
CA THR A 79 -1.04 0.97 10.70
C THR A 79 -0.47 2.35 10.99
N ALA A 80 0.80 2.59 10.65
CA ALA A 80 1.46 3.90 10.72
C ALA A 80 0.77 4.95 9.85
N MET A 81 0.20 4.54 8.70
CA MET A 81 -0.61 5.40 7.84
C MET A 81 -2.04 5.65 8.37
N GLY A 82 -2.44 5.01 9.47
CA GLY A 82 -3.80 5.08 10.04
C GLY A 82 -4.85 4.36 9.18
N ILE A 83 -4.42 3.49 8.27
CA ILE A 83 -5.31 2.73 7.37
C ILE A 83 -5.78 1.44 8.05
N CYS A 84 -4.86 0.76 8.73
CA CYS A 84 -5.16 -0.34 9.64
C CYS A 84 -5.24 0.18 11.07
N GLN A 85 -6.22 -0.31 11.83
CA GLN A 85 -6.28 -0.27 13.29
C GLN A 85 -6.63 -1.67 13.78
#